data_AF-A0ABC8KIJ5-F1
#
_entry.id   AF-A0ABC8KIJ5-F1
#
_cell.length_a   1.000
_cell.length_b   1.000
_cell.length_c   1.000
_cell.angle_alpha   90.00
_cell.angle_beta   90.00
_cell.angle_gamma   90.00
#
_symmetry.space_group_name_H-M   'P 1'
#
loop_
_entity.id
_entity.type
_entity.pdbx_description
1 polymer ?
#
loop_
_entity_poly.entity_id
_entity_poly.type
_entity_poly.pdbx_seq_one_letter_code
_entity_poly.pdbx_strand_id
1 'polypeptide(L)'
;MVEVYISFNRREDKVRYSFISHLSAAFHRRGISSYIGGGDGSDPESNGSSKQCLENSRACVVVFSEKYLSSKPCLEDLVKISGRRRNDDGFAVVPVFYAATKSSVKKQIWRRSRQLKTESRNALLEAVELPGYGSYVAQREVMKEKQSEVPNKRRRQSLRIRMKTKKGKKTKKTTPVREPSVVSLSASPSPENEDMAGPSSEV
;
A
#
# COMPACT_ATOMS: atom_id res chain seq x y z
N MET A 1 11.53 20.43 11.78
CA MET A 1 10.51 19.36 11.81
C MET A 1 10.56 18.61 10.49
N VAL A 2 10.68 17.29 10.53
CA VAL A 2 10.69 16.44 9.32
C VAL A 2 9.25 16.23 8.86
N GLU A 3 8.97 16.42 7.58
CA GLU A 3 7.63 16.19 7.02
C GLU A 3 7.49 14.81 6.38
N VAL A 4 8.54 14.32 5.70
CA VAL A 4 8.52 13.04 4.98
C VAL A 4 9.65 12.13 5.46
N TYR A 5 9.32 10.93 5.91
CA TYR A 5 10.29 9.86 6.14
C TYR A 5 10.46 9.02 4.87
N ILE A 6 11.70 8.72 4.47
CA ILE A 6 11.98 7.85 3.31
C ILE A 6 12.57 6.54 3.83
N SER A 7 11.79 5.47 3.78
CA SER A 7 12.24 4.11 4.10
C SER A 7 12.80 3.45 2.85
N PHE A 8 14.07 3.07 2.88
CA PHE A 8 14.71 2.30 1.82
C PHE A 8 15.89 1.51 2.39
N ASN A 9 16.45 0.60 1.60
CA ASN A 9 17.64 -0.14 2.00
C ASN A 9 18.92 0.67 1.77
N ARG A 10 19.47 1.24 2.84
CA ARG A 10 20.71 2.05 2.79
C ARG A 10 21.94 1.30 2.29
N ARG A 11 21.94 -0.03 2.31
CA ARG A 11 23.03 -0.87 1.79
C ARG A 11 23.02 -1.03 0.26
N GLU A 12 22.04 -0.45 -0.43
CA GLU A 12 21.98 -0.42 -1.88
C GLU A 12 22.47 0.94 -2.42
N ASP A 13 23.79 1.12 -2.50
CA ASP A 13 24.43 2.39 -2.93
C ASP A 13 23.90 2.90 -4.28
N LYS A 14 23.69 1.99 -5.23
CA LYS A 14 23.09 2.33 -6.53
C LYS A 14 21.73 3.01 -6.36
N VAL A 15 20.89 2.59 -5.41
CA VAL A 15 19.57 3.19 -5.12
C VAL A 15 19.74 4.50 -4.34
N ARG A 16 20.65 4.51 -3.36
CA ARG A 16 20.95 5.66 -2.50
C ARG A 16 21.41 6.88 -3.31
N TYR A 17 22.43 6.70 -4.15
CA TYR A 17 23.08 7.80 -4.86
C TYR A 17 22.40 8.18 -6.17
N SER A 18 21.39 7.42 -6.62
CA SER A 18 20.59 7.78 -7.80
C SER A 18 19.16 8.20 -7.43
N PHE A 19 18.28 7.26 -7.13
CA PHE A 19 16.86 7.53 -6.93
C PHE A 19 16.59 8.32 -5.66
N ILE A 20 17.21 7.91 -4.54
CA ILE A 20 16.96 8.55 -3.23
C ILE A 20 17.56 9.95 -3.17
N SER A 21 18.75 10.15 -3.71
CA SER A 21 19.38 11.48 -3.79
C SER A 21 18.52 12.45 -4.62
N HIS A 22 18.02 12.02 -5.78
CA HIS A 22 17.12 12.83 -6.60
C HIS A 22 15.77 13.10 -5.95
N LEU A 23 15.19 12.10 -5.27
CA LEU A 23 13.93 12.24 -4.56
C LEU A 23 14.05 13.24 -3.40
N SER A 24 15.11 13.11 -2.58
CA SER A 24 15.41 14.03 -1.49
C SER A 24 15.64 15.46 -2.01
N ALA A 25 16.46 15.61 -3.06
CA ALA A 25 16.68 16.91 -3.68
C ALA A 25 15.38 17.53 -4.25
N ALA A 26 14.45 16.71 -4.75
CA ALA A 26 13.17 17.19 -5.24
C ALA A 26 12.24 17.64 -4.10
N PHE A 27 12.20 16.92 -2.98
CA PHE A 27 11.50 17.38 -1.78
C PHE A 27 12.07 18.71 -1.30
N HIS A 28 13.40 18.81 -1.20
CA HIS A 28 14.07 20.05 -0.80
C HIS A 28 13.70 21.24 -1.71
N ARG A 29 13.72 21.06 -3.04
CA ARG A 29 13.31 22.11 -4.00
C ARG A 29 11.86 22.56 -3.83
N ARG A 30 10.99 21.72 -3.27
CA ARG A 30 9.58 22.04 -2.98
C ARG A 30 9.36 22.57 -1.56
N GLY A 31 10.43 22.77 -0.79
CA GLY A 31 10.35 23.18 0.61
C GLY A 31 9.86 22.08 1.56
N ILE A 32 9.88 20.82 1.13
CA ILE A 32 9.47 19.66 1.94
C ILE A 32 10.69 19.13 2.69
N SER A 33 10.64 19.13 4.02
CA SER A 33 11.68 18.50 4.83
C SER A 33 11.56 16.98 4.77
N SER A 34 12.61 16.30 4.28
CA SER A 34 12.66 14.84 4.22
C SER A 34 13.80 14.27 5.06
N TYR A 35 13.56 13.14 5.71
CA TYR A 35 14.57 12.34 6.40
C TYR A 35 14.78 11.02 5.67
N ILE A 36 16.04 10.69 5.41
CA ILE A 36 16.42 9.43 4.77
C ILE A 36 16.66 8.40 5.88
N GLY A 37 15.68 7.51 6.05
CA GLY A 37 15.67 6.47 7.06
C GLY A 37 16.42 5.19 6.67
N GLY A 38 16.21 4.14 7.45
CA GLY A 38 16.77 2.81 7.21
C GLY A 38 18.23 2.70 7.66
N GLY A 39 18.50 2.95 8.95
CA GLY A 39 19.84 2.85 9.55
C GLY A 39 20.62 1.63 9.05
N ASP A 40 21.93 1.78 8.87
CA ASP A 40 22.81 0.64 8.52
C ASP A 40 22.94 -0.37 9.66
N GLY A 41 22.45 0.00 10.85
CA GLY A 41 22.46 -0.77 12.09
C GLY A 41 23.73 -0.57 12.91
N SER A 42 24.68 0.25 12.46
CA SER A 42 25.97 0.44 13.14
C SER A 42 25.98 1.55 14.19
N ASP A 43 25.04 2.50 14.15
CA ASP A 43 25.03 3.64 15.07
C ASP A 43 23.70 3.75 15.85
N PRO A 44 23.72 3.60 17.20
CA PRO A 44 22.53 3.74 18.05
C PRO A 44 21.94 5.15 18.04
N GLU A 45 22.75 6.21 17.90
CA GLU A 45 22.30 7.61 17.89
C GLU A 45 21.59 7.95 16.57
N SER A 46 22.14 7.44 15.45
CA SER A 46 21.45 7.44 14.16
C SER A 46 20.12 6.67 14.20
N ASN A 47 20.03 5.56 14.95
CA ASN A 47 18.79 4.79 15.08
C ASN A 47 17.73 5.52 15.92
N GLY A 48 18.14 6.18 17.01
CA GLY A 48 17.26 7.02 17.84
C GLY A 48 16.67 8.18 17.03
N SER A 49 17.51 8.89 16.29
CA SER A 49 17.10 9.96 15.38
C SER A 49 16.12 9.48 14.31
N SER A 50 16.36 8.27 13.76
CA SER A 50 15.48 7.68 12.75
C SER A 50 14.09 7.37 13.29
N LYS A 51 13.99 6.82 14.50
CA LYS A 51 12.71 6.53 15.16
C LYS A 51 11.92 7.82 15.41
N GLN A 52 12.58 8.84 15.95
CA GLN A 52 11.95 10.14 16.23
C GLN A 52 11.49 10.83 14.94
N CYS A 53 12.28 10.77 13.87
CA CYS A 53 11.88 11.30 12.56
C CYS A 53 10.69 10.55 11.98
N LEU A 54 10.65 9.22 12.14
CA LEU A 54 9.52 8.41 11.71
C LEU A 54 8.26 8.77 12.49
N GLU A 55 8.32 8.96 13.81
CA GLU A 55 7.18 9.32 14.66
C GLU A 55 6.65 10.73 14.38
N ASN A 56 7.53 11.69 14.10
CA ASN A 56 7.14 13.09 13.88
C ASN A 56 6.80 13.43 12.42
N SER A 57 7.11 12.54 11.48
CA SER A 57 6.80 12.77 10.05
C SER A 57 5.29 12.75 9.78
N ARG A 58 4.85 13.44 8.74
CA ARG A 58 3.44 13.44 8.30
C ARG A 58 3.15 12.39 7.23
N ALA A 59 4.20 11.95 6.53
CA ALA A 59 4.11 10.91 5.54
C ALA A 59 5.38 10.06 5.52
N CYS A 60 5.26 8.83 5.04
CA CYS A 60 6.37 7.94 4.76
C CYS A 60 6.33 7.45 3.31
N VAL A 61 7.47 7.54 2.63
CA VAL A 61 7.70 6.92 1.33
C VAL A 61 8.49 5.64 1.53
N VAL A 62 7.91 4.50 1.16
CA VAL A 62 8.56 3.19 1.24
C VAL A 62 9.06 2.79 -0.13
N VAL A 63 10.38 2.72 -0.31
CA VAL A 63 11.01 2.40 -1.60
C VAL A 63 11.36 0.92 -1.64
N PHE A 64 10.48 0.12 -2.24
CA PHE A 64 10.72 -1.30 -2.50
C PHE A 64 11.74 -1.48 -3.62
N SER A 65 13.00 -1.72 -3.22
CA SER A 65 14.11 -2.14 -4.06
C SER A 65 14.29 -3.67 -4.05
N GLU A 66 15.22 -4.17 -4.86
CA GLU A 66 15.52 -5.60 -4.97
C GLU A 66 15.87 -6.24 -3.62
N LYS A 67 16.66 -5.55 -2.78
CA LYS A 67 17.13 -6.11 -1.50
C LYS A 67 16.36 -5.59 -0.28
N TYR A 68 15.29 -4.80 -0.46
CA TYR A 68 14.50 -4.26 0.66
C TYR A 68 14.05 -5.36 1.64
N LEU A 69 13.48 -6.46 1.14
CA LEU A 69 12.96 -7.57 1.94
C LEU A 69 14.04 -8.41 2.63
N SER A 70 15.32 -8.14 2.34
CA SER A 70 16.45 -8.81 2.98
C SER A 70 17.12 -7.92 4.03
N SER A 71 16.71 -6.65 4.15
CA SER A 71 17.27 -5.70 5.11
C SER A 71 16.45 -5.72 6.41
N LYS A 72 17.06 -6.21 7.49
CA LYS A 72 16.44 -6.24 8.82
C LYS A 72 15.99 -4.84 9.29
N PRO A 73 16.82 -3.78 9.21
CA PRO A 73 16.37 -2.42 9.56
C PRO A 73 15.15 -1.96 8.76
N CYS A 74 15.09 -2.25 7.45
CA CYS A 74 13.94 -1.89 6.62
C CYS A 74 12.65 -2.62 7.02
N LEU A 75 12.75 -3.88 7.43
CA LEU A 75 11.60 -4.66 7.90
C LEU A 75 11.12 -4.18 9.27
N GLU A 76 12.05 -3.82 10.17
CA GLU A 76 11.72 -3.25 11.48
C GLU A 76 11.06 -1.88 11.35
N ASP A 77 11.58 -1.01 10.49
CA ASP A 77 10.94 0.27 10.17
C ASP A 77 9.55 0.06 9.57
N LEU A 78 9.39 -0.91 8.66
CA LEU A 78 8.11 -1.16 8.01
C LEU A 78 7.04 -1.61 9.01
N VAL A 79 7.39 -2.43 10.00
CA VAL A 79 6.47 -2.82 11.08
C VAL A 79 6.00 -1.58 11.86
N LYS A 80 6.90 -0.67 12.20
CA LYS A 80 6.56 0.60 12.88
C LYS A 80 5.68 1.49 12.01
N ILE A 81 6.00 1.62 10.72
CA ILE A 81 5.23 2.39 9.73
C ILE A 81 3.80 1.84 9.62
N SER A 82 3.66 0.52 9.49
CA SER A 82 2.36 -0.17 9.41
C SER A 82 1.56 0.00 10.72
N GLY A 83 2.20 -0.15 11.88
CA GLY A 83 1.57 0.10 13.16
C GLY A 83 1.07 1.54 13.30
N ARG A 84 1.90 2.52 12.96
CA ARG A 84 1.52 3.94 13.02
C ARG A 84 0.37 4.25 12.06
N ARG A 85 0.43 3.77 10.82
CA ARG A 85 -0.64 3.96 9.83
C ARG A 85 -2.00 3.45 10.32
N ARG A 86 -2.03 2.35 11.07
CA ARG A 86 -3.28 1.82 11.65
C ARG A 86 -3.83 2.69 12.79
N ASN A 87 -2.97 3.47 13.45
CA ASN A 87 -3.33 4.25 14.64
C ASN A 87 -3.47 5.76 14.37
N ASP A 88 -2.99 6.25 13.22
CA ASP A 88 -2.94 7.67 12.85
C ASP A 88 -3.43 7.84 11.40
N ASP A 89 -4.70 8.18 11.22
CA ASP A 89 -5.32 8.44 9.91
C ASP A 89 -4.69 9.64 9.18
N GLY A 90 -3.97 10.51 9.89
CA GLY A 90 -3.23 11.63 9.33
C GLY A 90 -1.89 11.23 8.72
N PHE A 91 -1.39 10.03 9.02
CA PHE A 91 -0.11 9.53 8.54
C PHE A 91 -0.22 8.79 7.20
N ALA A 92 0.28 9.40 6.13
CA ALA A 92 0.23 8.83 4.80
C ALA A 92 1.40 7.88 4.52
N VAL A 93 1.16 6.71 3.94
CA VAL A 93 2.21 5.77 3.49
C VAL A 93 2.13 5.58 1.99
N VAL A 94 3.25 5.79 1.30
CA VAL A 94 3.34 5.77 -0.18
C VAL A 94 4.40 4.76 -0.62
N PRO A 95 4.01 3.59 -1.14
CA PRO A 95 4.96 2.65 -1.70
C PRO A 95 5.46 3.12 -3.09
N VAL A 96 6.77 3.02 -3.29
CA VAL A 96 7.43 3.23 -4.58
C VAL A 96 8.17 1.96 -4.95
N PHE A 97 7.89 1.41 -6.13
CA PHE A 97 8.50 0.17 -6.62
C PHE A 97 9.70 0.49 -7.52
N TYR A 98 10.91 0.40 -6.95
CA TYR A 98 12.16 0.73 -7.62
C TYR A 98 12.77 -0.48 -8.32
N ALA A 99 12.86 -0.44 -9.66
CA ALA A 99 13.24 -1.57 -10.50
C ALA A 99 12.47 -2.87 -10.17
N ALA A 100 11.25 -2.73 -9.65
CA ALA A 100 10.38 -3.81 -9.19
C ALA A 100 8.93 -3.50 -9.59
N THR A 101 8.09 -4.53 -9.58
CA THR A 101 6.64 -4.42 -9.73
C THR A 101 5.95 -4.88 -8.45
N LYS A 102 4.69 -4.47 -8.23
CA LYS A 102 3.87 -5.00 -7.13
C LYS A 102 3.89 -6.53 -7.10
N SER A 103 3.72 -7.15 -8.27
CA SER A 103 3.74 -8.61 -8.43
C SER A 103 5.09 -9.23 -8.08
N SER A 104 6.21 -8.61 -8.48
CA SER A 104 7.54 -9.12 -8.13
C SER A 104 7.80 -9.05 -6.63
N VAL A 105 7.39 -7.96 -5.96
CA VAL A 105 7.50 -7.84 -4.51
C VAL A 105 6.64 -8.91 -3.82
N LYS A 106 5.37 -9.11 -4.22
CA LYS A 106 4.52 -10.18 -3.68
C LYS A 106 5.15 -11.56 -3.83
N LYS A 107 5.73 -11.86 -5.00
CA LYS A 107 6.44 -13.13 -5.24
C LYS A 107 7.63 -13.30 -4.30
N GLN A 108 8.38 -12.23 -4.03
CA GLN A 108 9.46 -12.26 -3.05
C GLN A 108 8.96 -12.50 -1.62
N ILE A 109 7.87 -11.85 -1.20
CA ILE A 109 7.24 -12.06 0.13
C ILE A 109 6.85 -13.54 0.29
N TRP A 110 6.24 -14.12 -0.74
CA TRP A 110 5.84 -15.53 -0.73
C TRP A 110 7.06 -16.46 -0.64
N ARG A 111 8.06 -16.25 -1.50
CA ARG A 111 9.30 -17.04 -1.51
C ARG A 111 10.06 -16.98 -0.17
N ARG A 112 10.08 -15.82 0.47
CA ARG A 112 10.77 -15.57 1.75
C ARG A 112 9.87 -15.75 2.97
N SER A 113 8.66 -16.26 2.79
CA SER A 113 7.64 -16.40 3.85
C SER A 113 8.19 -17.03 5.13
N ARG A 114 8.93 -18.15 5.01
CA ARG A 114 9.53 -18.88 6.13
C ARG A 114 10.63 -18.12 6.87
N GLN A 115 11.23 -17.11 6.24
CA GLN A 115 12.34 -16.32 6.77
C GLN A 115 11.86 -14.98 7.34
N LEU A 116 10.61 -14.59 7.08
CA LEU A 116 10.03 -13.35 7.55
C LEU A 116 9.26 -13.59 8.84
N LYS A 117 9.45 -12.72 9.83
CA LYS A 117 8.55 -12.64 10.98
C LYS A 117 7.13 -12.34 10.49
N THR A 118 6.13 -12.89 11.18
CA THR A 118 4.70 -12.70 10.85
C THR A 118 4.34 -11.21 10.75
N GLU A 119 4.80 -10.39 11.68
CA GLU A 119 4.57 -8.94 11.70
C GLU A 119 5.13 -8.26 10.45
N SER A 120 6.38 -8.57 10.09
CA SER A 120 7.04 -8.00 8.91
C SER A 120 6.34 -8.43 7.63
N ARG A 121 5.93 -9.70 7.54
CA ARG A 121 5.16 -10.22 6.40
C ARG A 121 3.83 -9.49 6.24
N ASN A 122 3.09 -9.29 7.32
CA ASN A 122 1.81 -8.58 7.29
C ASN A 122 1.99 -7.12 6.90
N ALA A 123 2.99 -6.44 7.47
CA ALA A 123 3.32 -5.06 7.11
C ALA A 123 3.73 -4.92 5.64
N LEU A 124 4.48 -5.88 5.09
CA LEU A 124 4.82 -5.94 3.67
C LEU A 124 3.58 -6.09 2.78
N LEU A 125 2.69 -7.03 3.10
CA LEU A 125 1.48 -7.25 2.32
C LEU A 125 0.58 -6.00 2.35
N GLU A 126 0.37 -5.42 3.53
CA GLU A 126 -0.38 -4.17 3.70
C GLU A 126 0.20 -3.05 2.84
N ALA A 127 1.50 -2.79 2.96
CA ALA A 127 2.17 -1.70 2.25
C ALA A 127 2.15 -1.87 0.72
N VAL A 128 2.25 -3.10 0.21
CA VAL A 128 2.25 -3.36 -1.24
C VAL A 128 0.86 -3.14 -1.87
N GLU A 129 -0.22 -3.36 -1.11
CA GLU A 129 -1.58 -3.09 -1.57
C GLU A 129 -1.91 -1.59 -1.62
N LEU A 130 -1.15 -0.74 -0.92
CA LEU A 130 -1.40 0.70 -0.92
C LEU A 130 -1.26 1.32 -2.33
N PRO A 131 -2.02 2.40 -2.62
CA PRO A 131 -1.80 3.20 -3.81
C PRO A 131 -0.37 3.73 -3.85
N GLY A 132 0.33 3.50 -4.95
CA GLY A 132 1.72 3.91 -5.08
C GLY A 132 2.21 3.87 -6.51
N TYR A 133 3.51 4.10 -6.69
CA TYR A 133 4.09 4.43 -7.99
C TYR A 133 5.19 3.44 -8.39
N GLY A 134 5.24 3.06 -9.65
CA GLY A 134 6.45 2.46 -10.22
C GLY A 134 7.54 3.52 -10.35
N SER A 135 8.81 3.13 -10.19
CA SER A 135 9.96 4.05 -10.23
C SER A 135 9.99 4.98 -11.45
N TYR A 136 9.70 4.48 -12.66
CA TYR A 136 9.64 5.32 -13.86
C TYR A 136 8.58 6.42 -13.78
N VAL A 137 7.43 6.14 -13.16
CA VAL A 137 6.35 7.10 -12.97
C VAL A 137 6.67 8.04 -11.80
N ALA A 138 7.21 7.51 -10.69
CA ALA A 138 7.63 8.30 -9.54
C ALA A 138 8.70 9.32 -9.89
N GLN A 139 9.74 8.91 -10.65
CA GLN A 139 10.76 9.82 -11.18
C GLN A 139 10.11 10.89 -12.06
N ARG A 140 9.24 10.50 -13.00
CA ARG A 140 8.57 11.45 -13.88
C ARG A 140 7.63 12.39 -13.14
N GLU A 141 6.81 11.97 -12.20
CA GLU A 141 5.91 12.89 -11.47
C GLU A 141 6.66 13.83 -10.54
N VAL A 142 7.72 13.32 -9.89
CA VAL A 142 8.64 14.16 -9.10
C VAL A 142 9.40 15.16 -10.00
N MET A 143 9.74 14.76 -11.24
CA MET A 143 10.46 15.60 -12.22
C MET A 143 9.58 16.48 -13.12
N LYS A 144 8.30 16.13 -13.35
CA LYS A 144 7.38 16.79 -14.30
C LYS A 144 6.93 18.18 -13.86
N GLU A 145 7.19 18.58 -12.63
CA GLU A 145 6.85 19.93 -12.15
C GLU A 145 7.85 21.00 -12.63
N LYS A 146 8.89 20.62 -13.37
CA LYS A 146 9.93 21.54 -13.86
C LYS A 146 9.56 22.39 -15.09
N GLN A 147 8.38 22.26 -15.70
CA GLN A 147 8.03 23.06 -16.89
C GLN A 147 6.88 24.05 -16.70
N SER A 148 6.33 24.21 -15.50
CA SER A 148 5.28 25.20 -15.27
C SER A 148 5.41 25.88 -13.92
N GLU A 149 6.51 26.62 -13.67
CA GLU A 149 6.53 27.76 -12.72
C GLU A 149 7.92 28.39 -12.60
N VAL A 150 8.08 29.60 -13.14
CA VAL A 150 8.73 30.76 -12.49
C VAL A 150 8.01 32.02 -13.04
N PRO A 151 7.65 33.06 -12.26
CA PRO A 151 7.66 33.22 -10.79
C PRO A 151 6.31 33.70 -10.20
N ASN A 152 6.03 33.38 -8.92
CA ASN A 152 5.78 34.49 -7.99
C ASN A 152 6.00 34.12 -6.52
N LYS A 153 6.68 35.04 -5.82
CA LYS A 153 6.88 35.04 -4.37
C LYS A 153 5.51 35.08 -3.68
N ARG A 154 5.43 34.37 -2.55
CA ARG A 154 4.32 34.32 -1.58
C ARG A 154 3.10 33.53 -2.02
N ARG A 155 3.08 32.27 -1.62
CA ARG A 155 1.90 31.67 -0.99
C ARG A 155 2.32 30.50 -0.12
N ARG A 156 2.27 30.71 1.20
CA ARG A 156 2.23 29.64 2.20
C ARG A 156 0.93 28.87 1.96
N GLN A 157 0.95 27.89 1.07
CA GLN A 157 -0.13 26.93 0.92
C GLN A 157 0.40 25.59 1.38
N SER A 158 -0.05 25.22 2.57
CA SER A 158 0.01 23.88 3.14
C SER A 158 -0.21 22.84 2.04
N LEU A 159 0.79 21.99 1.83
CA LEU A 159 0.74 20.86 0.91
C LEU A 159 -0.47 19.97 1.24
N ARG A 160 -1.58 20.22 0.54
CA ARG A 160 -2.60 19.20 0.30
C ARG A 160 -2.01 18.29 -0.76
N ILE A 161 -1.29 17.26 -0.33
CA ILE A 161 -1.01 16.11 -1.19
C ILE A 161 -2.37 15.49 -1.53
N ARG A 162 -3.00 15.95 -2.62
CA ARG A 162 -4.26 15.40 -3.10
C ARG A 162 -3.96 14.10 -3.82
N MET A 163 -3.75 13.04 -3.06
CA MET A 163 -3.79 11.67 -3.58
C MET A 163 -5.21 11.42 -4.08
N LYS A 164 -5.42 11.51 -5.40
CA LYS A 164 -6.70 11.20 -6.02
C LYS A 164 -6.99 9.71 -5.79
N THR A 165 -7.83 9.39 -4.82
CA THR A 165 -8.51 8.09 -4.76
C THR A 165 -9.40 7.98 -6.00
N LYS A 166 -9.08 7.05 -6.91
CA LYS A 166 -10.01 6.67 -7.97
C LYS A 166 -11.24 6.07 -7.30
N LYS A 167 -12.33 6.84 -7.23
CA LYS A 167 -13.66 6.31 -6.89
C LYS A 167 -14.03 5.24 -7.91
N GLY A 168 -14.50 4.11 -7.39
CA GLY A 168 -14.99 2.98 -8.17
C GLY A 168 -16.08 3.40 -9.15
N LYS A 169 -15.99 2.87 -10.37
CA LYS A 169 -17.04 2.99 -11.38
C LYS A 169 -18.19 2.07 -10.95
N LYS A 170 -19.22 2.64 -10.32
CA LYS A 170 -20.53 1.99 -10.17
C LYS A 170 -21.22 2.04 -11.53
N THR A 171 -21.42 0.90 -12.18
CA THR A 171 -22.43 0.76 -13.24
C THR A 171 -23.73 0.29 -12.60
N LYS A 172 -24.75 1.16 -12.65
CA LYS A 172 -26.12 0.88 -12.20
C LYS A 172 -26.83 -0.05 -13.20
N LYS A 173 -27.59 -1.01 -12.67
CA LYS A 173 -28.70 -1.70 -13.32
C LYS A 173 -29.81 -0.70 -13.70
N THR A 174 -30.50 -0.92 -14.82
CA THR A 174 -31.97 -0.78 -14.98
C THR A 174 -32.45 -1.35 -16.33
N THR A 175 -33.54 -2.13 -16.26
CA THR A 175 -34.35 -2.89 -17.26
C THR A 175 -35.41 -1.99 -17.94
N PRO A 176 -36.41 -2.40 -18.80
CA PRO A 176 -37.01 -3.75 -19.00
C PRO A 176 -37.65 -4.16 -20.38
N VAL A 177 -38.11 -5.43 -20.43
CA VAL A 177 -39.27 -6.09 -21.12
C VAL A 177 -39.39 -6.17 -22.66
N ARG A 178 -39.57 -7.42 -23.15
CA ARG A 178 -40.69 -7.85 -24.03
C ARG A 178 -40.85 -9.39 -24.06
N GLU A 179 -42.05 -9.88 -23.75
CA GLU A 179 -42.54 -11.26 -24.03
C GLU A 179 -42.90 -11.43 -25.52
N PRO A 180 -43.18 -12.67 -26.01
CA PRO A 180 -44.55 -13.21 -25.93
C PRO A 180 -44.68 -14.73 -25.56
N SER A 181 -45.78 -15.06 -24.88
CA SER A 181 -46.81 -16.13 -25.07
C SER A 181 -46.49 -17.38 -25.92
N VAL A 182 -46.99 -18.61 -25.72
CA VAL A 182 -48.10 -19.33 -25.02
C VAL A 182 -47.70 -20.85 -25.02
N VAL A 183 -48.19 -21.82 -24.23
CA VAL A 183 -49.53 -22.46 -24.20
C VAL A 183 -49.59 -23.40 -22.96
N SER A 184 -50.78 -23.49 -22.35
CA SER A 184 -51.17 -24.24 -21.15
C SER A 184 -51.49 -25.72 -21.39
N LEU A 185 -51.44 -26.58 -20.36
CA LEU A 185 -52.51 -27.54 -20.02
C LEU A 185 -52.33 -28.18 -18.62
N SER A 186 -53.48 -28.48 -18.05
CA SER A 186 -53.86 -28.73 -16.65
C SER A 186 -53.65 -30.15 -16.11
N ALA A 187 -53.62 -30.27 -14.77
CA ALA A 187 -54.57 -31.01 -13.92
C ALA A 187 -53.89 -31.86 -12.82
N SER A 188 -54.21 -31.57 -11.56
CA SER A 188 -54.13 -32.49 -10.40
C SER A 188 -55.41 -33.39 -10.40
N PRO A 189 -55.54 -34.53 -9.66
CA PRO A 189 -55.21 -34.68 -8.23
C PRO A 189 -54.70 -36.06 -7.75
N SER A 190 -54.24 -36.11 -6.49
CA SER A 190 -54.05 -37.30 -5.63
C SER A 190 -55.40 -38.02 -5.36
N PRO A 191 -55.50 -39.24 -4.76
CA PRO A 191 -54.98 -39.54 -3.41
C PRO A 191 -54.61 -41.03 -3.08
N GLU A 192 -54.16 -41.21 -1.83
CA GLU A 192 -54.51 -42.30 -0.90
C GLU A 192 -53.72 -43.62 -0.79
N ASN A 193 -53.53 -43.98 0.49
CA ASN A 193 -53.28 -45.28 1.14
C ASN A 193 -51.81 -45.65 1.43
N GLU A 194 -51.45 -46.22 2.57
CA GLU A 194 -52.07 -46.44 3.89
C GLU A 194 -50.91 -46.81 4.83
N ASP A 195 -50.93 -46.27 6.05
CA ASP A 195 -50.86 -47.03 7.31
C ASP A 195 -50.03 -48.33 7.38
N MET A 196 -48.99 -48.34 8.24
CA MET A 196 -48.94 -49.13 9.49
C MET A 196 -47.53 -49.57 9.94
N ALA A 197 -47.36 -49.43 11.26
CA ALA A 197 -46.61 -50.26 12.19
C ALA A 197 -45.07 -50.14 12.28
N GLY A 198 -44.61 -49.66 13.45
CA GLY A 198 -43.33 -50.06 14.07
C GLY A 198 -43.35 -51.52 14.57
N PRO A 199 -42.50 -51.95 15.53
CA PRO A 199 -42.08 -51.17 16.69
C PRO A 199 -40.57 -51.25 17.07
N SER A 200 -40.25 -50.40 18.05
CA SER A 200 -39.29 -50.49 19.16
C SER A 200 -38.43 -51.75 19.33
N SER A 201 -37.15 -51.56 19.66
CA SER A 201 -36.66 -51.71 21.05
C SER A 201 -35.15 -51.46 21.18
N GLU A 202 -34.81 -50.90 22.33
CA GLU A 202 -33.47 -50.65 22.89
C GLU A 202 -32.61 -51.91 23.05
N VAL A 203 -31.28 -51.76 22.99
CA VAL A 203 -30.27 -52.02 24.05
C VAL A 203 -28.92 -51.44 23.65
#